data_AF-A0A812FVW8-F1
#
_entry.id   AF-A0A812FVW8-F1
#
_cell.length_a   1.000
_cell.length_b   1.000
_cell.length_c   1.000
_cell.angle_alpha   90.00
_cell.angle_beta   90.00
_cell.angle_gamma   90.00
#
_symmetry.space_group_name_H-M   'P 1'
#
loop_
_entity.id
_entity.type
_entity.pdbx_description
1 polymer ?
#
loop_
_entity_poly.entity_id
_entity_poly.type
_entity_poly.pdbx_seq_one_letter_code
_entity_poly.pdbx_strand_id
1 'polypeptide(L)'
;MYNAEAVVIYVGKAKDLKKRLSSYFRKKVDSEKTRALVSNIAKIDVTVTHTETEALILEHNYIKQYLPKYNVLLRDDKSYPYIFISGHKHPRLSMHRGAKKRKGEYFGPYPDSGAVRETLHLLQKTLPVRQCEDTVYSNRTRPCLMYQIGAVRDRV
;
A
#
# COMPACT_ATOMS: atom_id res chain seq x y z
N MET A 1 10.09 -15.37 9.46
CA MET A 1 10.45 -16.62 10.17
C MET A 1 10.49 -17.74 9.17
N TYR A 2 11.48 -18.62 9.26
CA TYR A 2 11.75 -19.67 8.27
C TYR A 2 11.74 -21.06 8.89
N ASN A 3 11.37 -22.06 8.10
CA ASN A 3 11.55 -23.48 8.45
C ASN A 3 12.99 -23.95 8.12
N ALA A 4 13.27 -25.24 8.37
CA ALA A 4 14.57 -25.86 8.11
C ALA A 4 14.97 -25.85 6.63
N GLU A 5 14.00 -25.78 5.72
CA GLU A 5 14.18 -25.70 4.26
C GLU A 5 14.39 -24.25 3.78
N ALA A 6 14.59 -23.30 4.69
CA ALA A 6 14.71 -21.86 4.41
C ALA A 6 13.49 -21.24 3.72
N VAL A 7 12.29 -21.83 3.88
CA VAL A 7 11.03 -21.28 3.38
C VAL A 7 10.40 -20.35 4.41
N VAL A 8 9.91 -19.19 3.98
CA VAL A 8 9.19 -18.23 4.85
C VAL A 8 7.85 -18.84 5.29
N ILE A 9 7.71 -19.11 6.58
CA ILE A 9 6.50 -19.71 7.16
C ILE A 9 5.61 -18.72 7.90
N TYR A 10 6.17 -17.59 8.35
CA TYR A 10 5.42 -16.52 9.01
C TYR A 10 6.11 -15.16 8.87
N VAL A 11 5.30 -14.13 8.66
CA VAL A 11 5.68 -12.72 8.63
C VAL A 11 4.79 -11.97 9.62
N GLY A 12 5.37 -11.05 10.39
CA GLY A 12 4.59 -10.23 11.32
C GLY A 12 5.28 -8.90 11.64
N LYS A 13 4.49 -7.87 11.96
CA LYS A 13 4.97 -6.57 12.45
C LYS A 13 4.97 -6.49 13.97
N ALA A 14 5.80 -5.59 14.51
CA ALA A 14 5.84 -5.29 15.93
C ALA A 14 6.21 -3.82 16.17
N LYS A 15 5.59 -3.19 17.18
CA LYS A 15 6.07 -1.91 17.73
C LYS A 15 7.36 -2.10 18.52
N ASP A 16 7.44 -3.21 19.25
CA ASP A 16 8.60 -3.64 20.03
C ASP A 16 8.94 -5.08 19.64
N LEU A 17 10.07 -5.24 18.93
CA LEU A 17 10.55 -6.53 18.44
C LEU A 17 10.93 -7.47 19.58
N LYS A 18 11.53 -6.96 20.66
CA LYS A 18 11.93 -7.77 21.81
C LYS A 18 10.70 -8.34 22.51
N LYS A 19 9.71 -7.50 22.79
CA LYS A 19 8.45 -7.94 23.43
C LYS A 19 7.69 -8.93 22.56
N ARG A 20 7.65 -8.71 21.24
CA ARG A 20 7.02 -9.61 20.27
C ARG A 20 7.71 -10.97 20.23
N LEU A 21 9.03 -11.01 20.06
CA LEU A 21 9.79 -12.26 19.97
C LEU A 21 9.74 -13.07 21.27
N SER A 22 9.92 -12.40 22.42
CA SER A 22 9.83 -13.04 23.74
C SER A 22 8.45 -13.65 24.03
N SER A 23 7.40 -13.26 23.31
CA SER A 23 6.06 -13.83 23.48
C SER A 23 5.93 -15.25 22.88
N TYR A 24 6.70 -15.57 21.84
CA TYR A 24 6.67 -16.87 21.17
C TYR A 24 7.36 -17.97 21.98
N PHE A 25 8.38 -17.59 22.77
CA PHE A 25 9.26 -18.53 23.47
C PHE A 25 8.98 -18.63 24.98
N ARG A 26 7.77 -18.27 25.41
CA ARG A 26 7.35 -18.44 26.82
C ARG A 26 7.03 -19.91 27.09
N LYS A 27 7.24 -20.34 28.35
CA LYS A 27 6.89 -21.72 28.79
C LYS A 27 5.41 -22.07 28.58
N LYS A 28 4.52 -21.09 28.64
CA LYS A 28 3.08 -21.26 28.41
C LYS A 28 2.67 -20.42 27.20
N VAL A 29 2.39 -21.09 26.09
CA VAL A 29 1.84 -20.49 24.87
C VAL A 29 0.40 -20.97 24.73
N ASP A 30 -0.55 -20.04 24.84
CA ASP A 30 -1.98 -20.35 24.95
C ASP A 30 -2.60 -20.83 23.63
N SER A 31 -2.02 -20.45 22.48
CA SER A 31 -2.55 -20.79 21.15
C SER A 31 -1.83 -21.99 20.53
N GLU A 32 -2.58 -23.02 20.18
CA GLU A 32 -2.09 -24.21 19.48
C GLU A 32 -1.46 -23.89 18.12
N LYS A 33 -2.02 -22.92 17.39
CA LYS A 33 -1.42 -22.40 16.14
C LYS A 33 -0.04 -21.80 16.38
N THR A 34 0.13 -21.08 17.49
CA THR A 34 1.41 -20.46 17.84
C THR A 34 2.42 -21.52 18.24
N ARG A 35 2.01 -22.56 18.99
CA ARG A 35 2.88 -23.71 19.29
C ARG A 35 3.36 -24.41 18.02
N ALA A 36 2.44 -24.68 17.08
CA ALA A 36 2.77 -25.29 15.79
C ALA A 36 3.66 -24.41 14.91
N LEU A 37 3.49 -23.08 14.96
CA LEU A 37 4.42 -22.16 14.30
C LEU A 37 5.82 -22.31 14.92
N VAL A 38 5.93 -22.16 16.25
CA VAL A 38 7.21 -22.16 16.97
C VAL A 38 7.98 -23.46 16.79
N SER A 39 7.30 -24.61 16.79
CA SER A 39 7.94 -25.92 16.55
C SER A 39 8.54 -26.07 15.15
N ASN A 40 8.13 -25.24 14.19
CA ASN A 40 8.62 -25.27 12.81
C ASN A 40 9.60 -24.13 12.48
N ILE A 41 9.95 -23.26 13.45
CA ILE A 41 10.93 -22.19 13.24
C ILE A 41 12.34 -22.77 13.32
N ALA A 42 13.12 -22.65 12.25
CA ALA A 42 14.56 -22.89 12.25
C ALA A 42 15.39 -21.60 12.25
N LYS A 43 14.86 -20.51 11.67
CA LYS A 43 15.55 -19.22 11.59
C LYS A 43 14.58 -18.05 11.71
N ILE A 44 15.05 -16.97 12.36
CA ILE A 44 14.33 -15.69 12.46
C ILE A 44 15.21 -14.58 11.88
N ASP A 45 14.70 -13.89 10.86
CA ASP A 45 15.24 -12.63 10.38
C ASP A 45 14.36 -11.47 10.86
N VAL A 46 14.98 -10.32 11.10
CA VAL A 46 14.34 -9.11 11.59
C VAL A 46 14.77 -7.93 10.73
N THR A 47 13.81 -7.05 10.40
CA THR A 47 14.06 -5.79 9.70
C THR A 47 13.51 -4.66 10.55
N VAL A 48 14.36 -3.68 10.88
CA VAL A 48 13.95 -2.48 11.64
C VAL A 48 13.44 -1.44 10.65
N THR A 49 12.29 -0.84 10.94
CA THR A 49 11.72 0.27 10.18
C THR A 49 11.67 1.53 11.05
N HIS A 50 11.60 2.70 10.41
CA HIS A 50 11.57 3.97 11.14
C HIS A 50 10.20 4.28 11.72
N THR A 51 9.14 3.77 11.08
CA THR A 51 7.75 4.01 11.51
C THR A 51 6.94 2.73 11.55
N GLU A 52 5.84 2.75 12.32
CA GLU A 52 4.86 1.65 12.32
C GLU A 52 4.18 1.46 10.96
N THR A 53 4.01 2.55 10.21
CA THR A 53 3.45 2.57 8.86
C THR A 53 4.32 1.79 7.89
N GLU A 54 5.63 2.03 7.92
CA GLU A 54 6.60 1.27 7.11
C GLU A 54 6.58 -0.22 7.49
N ALA A 55 6.56 -0.55 8.78
CA ALA A 55 6.46 -1.95 9.24
C ALA A 55 5.21 -2.64 8.69
N LEU A 56 4.07 -1.95 8.69
CA LEU A 56 2.81 -2.44 8.15
C LEU A 56 2.88 -2.67 6.63
N ILE A 57 3.46 -1.72 5.89
CA ILE A 57 3.63 -1.85 4.43
C ILE A 57 4.56 -3.03 4.10
N LEU A 58 5.69 -3.14 4.80
CA LEU A 58 6.67 -4.20 4.58
C LEU A 58 6.10 -5.59 4.91
N GLU A 59 5.38 -5.70 6.03
CA GLU A 59 4.66 -6.92 6.43
C GLU A 59 3.69 -7.36 5.32
N HIS A 60 2.83 -6.45 4.84
CA HIS A 60 1.87 -6.74 3.79
C HIS A 60 2.54 -7.20 2.49
N ASN A 61 3.63 -6.54 2.08
CA ASN A 61 4.37 -6.88 0.88
C ASN A 61 4.97 -8.30 0.99
N TYR A 62 5.59 -8.64 2.12
CA TYR A 62 6.14 -9.97 2.34
C TYR A 62 5.08 -11.06 2.47
N ILE A 63 3.92 -10.78 3.08
CA ILE A 63 2.81 -11.75 3.10
C ILE A 63 2.33 -12.03 1.68
N LYS A 64 2.19 -11.00 0.83
CA LYS A 64 1.79 -11.18 -0.58
C LYS A 64 2.85 -11.88 -1.42
N GLN A 65 4.12 -11.60 -1.17
CA GLN A 65 5.24 -12.19 -1.91
C GLN A 65 5.43 -13.67 -1.57
N TYR A 66 5.40 -14.02 -0.29
CA TYR A 66 5.78 -15.37 0.17
C TYR A 66 4.60 -16.28 0.49
N LEU A 67 3.37 -15.74 0.61
CA LEU A 67 2.16 -16.47 1.00
C LEU A 67 2.39 -17.46 2.16
N PRO A 68 2.92 -17.01 3.31
CA PRO A 68 3.42 -17.92 4.34
C PRO A 68 2.30 -18.76 4.96
N LYS A 69 2.57 -20.04 5.19
CA LYS A 69 1.60 -21.04 5.69
C LYS A 69 0.84 -20.61 6.95
N TYR A 70 1.49 -19.93 7.89
CA TYR A 70 0.89 -19.56 9.18
C TYR A 70 0.29 -18.15 9.21
N ASN A 71 0.39 -17.37 8.13
CA ASN A 71 -0.31 -16.10 8.03
C ASN A 71 -1.76 -16.34 7.63
N VAL A 72 -2.71 -15.83 8.42
CA VAL A 72 -4.12 -15.79 8.00
C VAL A 72 -4.25 -14.76 6.89
N LEU A 73 -4.36 -15.24 5.65
CA LEU A 73 -4.61 -14.41 4.49
C LEU A 73 -6.04 -13.87 4.60
N LEU A 74 -6.18 -12.63 5.07
CA LEU A 74 -7.42 -11.88 4.89
C LEU A 74 -7.58 -11.64 3.39
N ARG A 75 -8.70 -12.09 2.81
CA ARG A 75 -9.01 -12.05 1.37
C ARG A 75 -9.16 -10.64 0.78
N ASP A 76 -8.78 -9.58 1.51
CA ASP A 76 -8.73 -8.24 0.93
C ASP A 76 -7.48 -8.15 0.06
N ASP A 77 -7.65 -8.59 -1.19
CA ASP A 77 -6.67 -8.58 -2.27
C ASP A 77 -6.13 -7.17 -2.61
N LYS A 78 -6.71 -6.14 -2.01
CA LYS A 78 -6.36 -4.74 -2.23
C LYS A 78 -4.87 -4.47 -1.92
N SER A 79 -4.16 -3.94 -2.90
CA SER A 79 -2.85 -3.31 -2.70
C SER A 79 -3.05 -1.93 -2.08
N TYR A 80 -2.11 -1.46 -1.26
CA TYR A 80 -2.18 -0.11 -0.72
C TYR A 80 -2.21 0.93 -1.85
N PRO A 81 -3.10 1.94 -1.77
CA PRO A 81 -3.25 2.95 -2.80
C PRO A 81 -2.02 3.84 -2.90
N TYR A 82 -1.80 4.33 -4.11
CA TYR A 82 -0.88 5.41 -4.45
C TYR A 82 -1.69 6.63 -4.88
N ILE A 83 -1.14 7.82 -4.67
CA ILE A 83 -1.54 9.02 -5.40
C ILE A 83 -0.77 9.00 -6.73
N PHE A 84 -1.49 8.99 -7.84
CA PHE A 84 -0.94 9.01 -9.18
C PHE A 84 -1.14 10.38 -9.83
N ILE A 85 -0.04 10.93 -10.35
CA ILE A 85 -0.01 12.15 -11.16
C ILE A 85 0.27 11.75 -12.59
N SER A 86 -0.68 11.99 -13.49
CA SER A 86 -0.51 11.60 -14.90
C SER A 86 0.55 12.46 -15.61
N GLY A 87 1.34 11.85 -16.50
CA GLY A 87 2.42 12.53 -17.23
C GLY A 87 1.98 13.43 -18.39
N HIS A 88 0.73 13.90 -18.41
CA HIS A 88 0.23 14.81 -19.44
C HIS A 88 0.64 16.26 -19.14
N LYS A 89 0.66 17.14 -20.17
CA LYS A 89 0.88 18.59 -19.99
C LYS A 89 -0.05 19.22 -18.94
N HIS A 90 -1.31 18.76 -18.90
CA HIS A 90 -2.27 19.08 -17.85
C HIS A 90 -2.49 17.82 -17.00
N PRO A 91 -1.77 17.68 -15.86
CA PRO A 91 -1.77 16.45 -15.09
C PRO A 91 -3.11 16.25 -14.37
N ARG A 92 -3.47 14.97 -14.19
CA ARG A 92 -4.57 14.53 -13.34
C ARG A 92 -4.02 13.88 -12.08
N LEU A 93 -4.63 14.22 -10.95
CA LEU A 93 -4.46 13.54 -9.68
C LEU A 93 -5.54 12.47 -9.51
N SER A 94 -5.13 11.25 -9.22
CA SER A 94 -6.06 10.13 -9.00
C SER A 94 -5.49 9.08 -8.06
N MET A 95 -6.35 8.25 -7.48
CA MET A 95 -5.92 7.09 -6.70
C MET A 95 -5.58 5.94 -7.65
N HIS A 96 -4.45 5.28 -7.42
CA HIS A 96 -4.01 4.11 -8.18
C HIS A 96 -3.76 2.90 -7.27
N ARG A 97 -4.14 1.70 -7.74
CA ARG A 97 -3.83 0.42 -7.10
C ARG A 97 -3.27 -0.54 -8.14
N GLY A 98 -2.43 -1.49 -7.70
CA GLY A 98 -1.82 -2.50 -8.56
C GLY A 98 -0.60 -2.00 -9.32
N ALA A 99 -0.27 -2.68 -10.42
CA ALA A 99 0.96 -2.46 -11.18
C ALA A 99 1.06 -1.03 -11.74
N LYS A 100 2.24 -0.40 -11.58
CA LYS A 100 2.55 0.96 -12.03
C LYS A 100 2.84 1.01 -13.54
N LYS A 101 1.84 0.69 -14.36
CA LYS A 101 1.97 0.61 -15.83
C LYS A 101 1.75 1.95 -16.55
N ARG A 102 1.11 2.94 -15.90
CA ARG A 102 0.76 4.23 -16.53
C ARG A 102 1.95 5.19 -16.39
N LYS A 103 2.20 5.99 -17.42
CA LYS A 103 3.26 7.01 -17.40
C LYS A 103 2.87 8.16 -16.47
N GLY A 104 3.75 8.50 -15.54
CA GLY A 104 3.53 9.56 -14.55
C GLY A 104 4.22 9.23 -13.24
N GLU A 105 3.88 9.99 -12.20
CA GLU A 105 4.48 9.87 -10.88
C GLU A 105 3.53 9.15 -9.91
N TYR A 106 4.10 8.34 -9.02
CA TYR A 106 3.36 7.54 -8.06
C TYR A 106 3.89 7.82 -6.65
N PHE A 107 3.06 8.43 -5.81
CA PHE A 107 3.35 8.73 -4.41
C PHE A 107 2.66 7.73 -3.49
N GLY A 108 3.39 7.21 -2.51
CA GLY A 108 2.94 6.14 -1.61
C GLY A 108 3.85 4.91 -1.63
N PRO A 109 3.38 3.73 -1.21
CA PRO A 109 1.98 3.38 -0.92
C PRO A 109 1.47 3.93 0.42
N TYR A 110 0.19 4.23 0.52
CA TYR A 110 -0.44 4.75 1.74
C TYR A 110 -1.34 3.69 2.39
N PRO A 111 -1.16 3.36 3.69
CA PRO A 111 -2.00 2.38 4.36
C PRO A 111 -3.46 2.82 4.49
N ASP A 112 -3.68 4.12 4.69
CA ASP A 112 -5.00 4.70 4.87
C ASP A 112 -5.60 5.16 3.53
N SER A 113 -6.56 4.38 3.03
CA SER A 113 -7.27 4.73 1.80
C SER A 113 -8.33 5.82 1.96
N GLY A 114 -8.80 6.10 3.18
CA GLY A 114 -9.69 7.21 3.49
C GLY A 114 -8.93 8.53 3.37
N ALA A 115 -7.79 8.60 4.06
CA ALA A 115 -6.90 9.77 4.01
C ALA A 115 -6.46 10.12 2.58
N VAL A 116 -6.16 9.12 1.73
CA VAL A 116 -5.84 9.36 0.31
C VAL A 116 -7.01 9.99 -0.44
N ARG A 117 -8.24 9.51 -0.22
CA ARG A 117 -9.43 10.06 -0.89
C ARG A 117 -9.70 11.50 -0.45
N GLU A 118 -9.62 11.77 0.85
CA GLU A 118 -9.79 13.13 1.39
C GLU A 118 -8.72 14.08 0.86
N THR A 119 -7.47 13.63 0.82
CA THR A 119 -6.35 14.41 0.27
C THR A 119 -6.57 14.73 -1.21
N LEU A 120 -6.95 13.74 -2.02
CA LEU A 120 -7.23 13.95 -3.45
C LEU A 120 -8.38 14.94 -3.66
N HIS A 121 -9.46 14.82 -2.87
CA HIS A 121 -10.60 15.72 -2.93
C HIS A 121 -10.21 17.16 -2.57
N LEU A 122 -9.39 17.33 -1.52
CA LEU A 122 -8.87 18.63 -1.12
C LEU A 122 -8.00 19.25 -2.24
N LEU A 123 -7.03 18.49 -2.76
CA LEU A 123 -6.14 18.94 -3.83
C LEU A 123 -6.91 19.32 -5.10
N GLN A 124 -7.95 18.57 -5.45
CA GLN A 124 -8.80 18.84 -6.61
C GLN A 124 -9.67 20.09 -6.46
N LYS A 125 -9.95 20.52 -5.23
CA LYS A 125 -10.69 21.76 -4.93
C LYS A 125 -9.79 22.98 -4.83
N THR A 126 -8.57 22.82 -4.33
CA THR A 126 -7.65 23.93 -4.07
C THR A 126 -6.72 24.23 -5.24
N LEU A 127 -6.38 23.23 -6.05
CA LEU A 127 -5.50 23.37 -7.19
C LEU A 127 -6.29 23.24 -8.50
N PRO A 128 -5.97 24.03 -9.53
CA PRO A 128 -6.61 23.93 -10.84
C PRO A 128 -6.07 22.73 -11.64
N VAL A 129 -6.22 21.52 -11.10
CA VAL A 129 -5.75 20.26 -11.69
C VAL A 129 -6.84 19.60 -12.54
N ARG A 130 -6.43 18.92 -13.61
CA ARG A 130 -7.36 18.24 -14.51
C ARG A 130 -8.04 17.07 -13.78
N GLN A 131 -9.37 16.98 -13.89
CA GLN A 131 -10.15 15.90 -13.25
C GLN A 131 -10.63 14.82 -14.23
N CYS A 132 -10.73 15.12 -15.53
CA CYS A 132 -11.24 14.20 -16.54
C CYS A 132 -10.27 13.04 -16.85
N GLU A 133 -10.84 11.90 -17.24
CA GLU A 133 -10.08 10.73 -17.68
C GLU A 133 -9.22 11.03 -18.92
N ASP A 134 -8.13 10.28 -19.09
CA ASP A 134 -7.17 10.46 -20.17
C ASP A 134 -7.80 10.34 -21.56
N THR A 135 -8.78 9.44 -21.72
CA THR A 135 -9.52 9.26 -22.98
C THR A 135 -10.34 10.50 -23.33
N VAL A 136 -10.98 11.11 -22.34
CA VAL A 136 -11.78 12.34 -22.52
C VAL A 136 -10.87 13.53 -22.82
N TYR A 137 -9.72 13.62 -22.14
CA TYR A 137 -8.74 14.68 -22.37
C TYR A 137 -8.08 14.58 -23.76
N SER A 138 -7.77 13.38 -24.23
CA SER A 138 -7.07 13.17 -25.50
C SER A 138 -7.95 13.45 -26.71
N ASN A 139 -9.26 13.17 -26.61
CA ASN A 139 -10.23 13.40 -27.68
C ASN A 139 -10.93 14.77 -27.58
N ARG A 140 -10.40 15.68 -26.77
CA ARG A 140 -11.03 16.98 -26.52
C ARG A 140 -10.77 17.94 -27.68
N THR A 141 -11.85 18.50 -28.24
CA THR A 141 -11.83 19.49 -29.33
C THR A 141 -12.23 20.90 -28.90
N ARG A 142 -12.78 21.04 -27.68
CA ARG A 142 -13.17 22.31 -27.07
C ARG A 142 -12.91 22.29 -25.56
N PRO A 143 -12.67 23.46 -24.92
CA PRO A 143 -12.45 23.51 -23.47
C PRO A 143 -13.64 22.94 -22.68
N CYS A 144 -13.38 22.29 -21.54
CA CYS A 144 -14.46 21.81 -20.68
C CYS A 144 -15.07 22.92 -19.81
N LEU A 145 -16.28 22.67 -19.28
CA LEU A 145 -16.96 23.58 -18.37
C LEU A 145 -16.09 23.96 -17.17
N MET A 146 -15.38 23.00 -16.59
CA MET A 146 -14.49 23.26 -15.44
C MET A 146 -13.36 24.24 -15.78
N TYR A 147 -12.88 24.23 -17.02
CA TYR A 147 -11.91 25.22 -17.49
C TYR A 147 -12.56 26.58 -17.67
N GLN A 148 -13.76 26.62 -18.26
CA GLN A 148 -14.51 27.87 -18.48
C GLN A 148 -14.85 28.60 -17.19
N ILE A 149 -15.11 27.89 -16.10
CA ILE A 149 -15.33 28.47 -14.77
C ILE A 149 -14.03 28.67 -13.95
N GLY A 150 -12.86 28.45 -14.56
CA GLY A 150 -11.55 28.66 -13.93
C GLY A 150 -11.13 27.62 -12.89
N ALA A 151 -11.87 26.51 -12.76
CA ALA A 151 -11.63 25.48 -11.75
C ALA A 151 -10.49 24.51 -12.11
N VAL A 152 -10.13 24.37 -13.39
CA VAL A 152 -9.05 23.46 -13.83
C VAL A 152 -8.23 24.04 -14.98
N ARG A 153 -6.98 23.59 -15.12
CA ARG A 153 -6.21 23.75 -16.35
C ARG A 153 -6.61 22.69 -17.37
N ASP A 154 -6.72 23.07 -18.64
CA ASP A 154 -7.18 22.19 -19.71
C ASP A 154 -6.44 22.46 -21.02
N ARG A 155 -6.51 21.49 -21.94
CA ARG A 155 -6.00 21.65 -23.30
C ARG A 155 -7.04 22.37 -24.16
N VAL A 156 -6.55 23.26 -25.01
CA VAL A 156 -7.21 23.73 -26.22
C VAL A 156 -6.41 23.22 -27.40
#